data_AF-A0A2M8KLY2-F1
#
_entry.id   AF-A0A2M8KLY2-F1
#
_cell.length_a   1.000
_cell.length_b   1.000
_cell.length_c   1.000
_cell.angle_alpha   90.00
_cell.angle_beta   90.00
_cell.angle_gamma   90.00
#
_symmetry.space_group_name_H-M   'P 1'
#
loop_
_entity.id
_entity.type
_entity.pdbx_description
1 polymer ?
#
loop_
_entity_poly.entity_id
_entity_poly.type
_entity_poly.pdbx_seq_one_letter_code
_entity_poly.pdbx_strand_id
1 'polypeptide(L)'
;MNPTIKKILAIVIGIVLFIVLVYFGFKIFGTRAADYEPRDVVVSNIEKNSVKISWATGVDTQGVVEYGTTPTALNFFAPEAQKGRSHSLDLTLLSPSSTYYFQVRIGDQKYDNGGVPWTFTTKGAEKSMTVPTLSPTSSASTQPTPIQKLQIDTGAGCTETDCDKIKEKLGKGCSTQDYFKCLMKTTPTPSSSAEATPTPTTGA
;
A
#
# COMPACT_ATOMS: atom_id res chain seq x y z
N MET A 1 -23.44 -78.86 5.28
CA MET A 1 -22.44 -77.79 5.51
C MET A 1 -22.17 -77.67 7.00
N ASN A 2 -20.90 -77.86 7.41
CA ASN A 2 -20.49 -77.94 8.82
C ASN A 2 -20.80 -76.62 9.56
N PRO A 3 -21.38 -76.64 10.78
CA PRO A 3 -21.68 -75.43 11.55
C PRO A 3 -20.44 -74.53 11.75
N THR A 4 -19.26 -75.12 11.81
CA THR A 4 -17.98 -74.41 11.92
C THR A 4 -17.65 -73.64 10.64
N ILE A 5 -17.93 -74.21 9.46
CA ILE A 5 -17.74 -73.56 8.15
C ILE A 5 -18.70 -72.38 7.99
N LYS A 6 -19.94 -72.49 8.49
CA LYS A 6 -20.92 -71.38 8.46
C LYS A 6 -20.47 -70.18 9.31
N LYS A 7 -19.88 -70.43 10.48
CA LYS A 7 -19.35 -69.38 11.37
C LYS A 7 -18.15 -68.67 10.74
N ILE A 8 -17.23 -69.43 10.13
CA ILE A 8 -16.06 -68.86 9.45
C ILE A 8 -16.49 -67.98 8.28
N LEU A 9 -17.45 -68.43 7.46
CA LEU A 9 -17.96 -67.65 6.33
C LEU A 9 -18.56 -66.30 6.78
N ALA A 10 -19.33 -66.30 7.88
CA ALA A 10 -19.94 -65.08 8.41
C ALA A 10 -18.90 -64.06 8.90
N ILE A 11 -17.82 -64.53 9.56
CA ILE A 11 -16.73 -63.67 10.04
C ILE A 11 -15.96 -63.06 8.85
N VAL A 12 -15.65 -63.86 7.83
CA VAL A 12 -14.93 -63.39 6.64
C VAL A 12 -15.74 -62.34 5.89
N ILE A 13 -17.05 -62.55 5.71
CA ILE A 13 -17.94 -61.56 5.07
C ILE A 13 -17.97 -60.26 5.88
N GLY A 14 -18.06 -60.34 7.21
CA GLY A 14 -18.04 -59.15 8.08
C GLY A 14 -16.74 -58.35 7.97
N ILE A 15 -15.58 -59.03 7.94
CA ILE A 15 -14.28 -58.39 7.79
C ILE A 15 -14.15 -57.73 6.42
N VAL A 16 -14.58 -58.41 5.35
CA VAL A 16 -14.54 -57.86 3.99
C VAL A 16 -15.44 -56.62 3.88
N LEU A 17 -16.66 -56.66 4.44
CA LEU A 17 -17.56 -55.50 4.46
C LEU A 17 -16.98 -54.33 5.27
N PHE A 18 -16.37 -54.60 6.41
CA PHE A 18 -15.72 -53.57 7.21
C PHE A 18 -14.55 -52.91 6.47
N ILE A 19 -13.70 -53.70 5.81
CA ILE A 19 -12.59 -53.17 5.00
C ILE A 19 -13.11 -52.34 3.82
N VAL A 20 -14.18 -52.79 3.15
CA VAL A 20 -14.82 -52.03 2.07
C VAL A 20 -15.39 -50.72 2.58
N LEU A 21 -16.06 -50.71 3.73
CA LEU A 21 -16.60 -49.49 4.35
C LEU A 21 -15.51 -48.52 4.80
N VAL A 22 -14.40 -49.02 5.35
CA VAL A 22 -13.25 -48.18 5.71
C VAL A 22 -12.56 -47.64 4.46
N TYR A 23 -12.40 -48.44 3.41
CA TYR A 23 -11.79 -48.01 2.15
C TYR A 23 -12.64 -46.95 1.44
N PHE A 24 -13.95 -47.17 1.34
CA PHE A 24 -14.88 -46.19 0.80
C PHE A 24 -15.01 -44.96 1.71
N GLY A 25 -15.05 -45.16 3.02
CA GLY A 25 -15.06 -44.09 4.02
C GLY A 25 -13.82 -43.19 3.91
N PHE A 26 -12.62 -43.77 3.81
CA PHE A 26 -11.38 -43.01 3.66
C PHE A 26 -11.27 -42.31 2.29
N LYS A 27 -11.82 -42.92 1.23
CA LYS A 27 -11.92 -42.27 -0.10
C LYS A 27 -12.94 -41.12 -0.13
N ILE A 28 -14.03 -41.21 0.63
CA ILE A 28 -15.11 -40.22 0.63
C ILE A 28 -14.86 -39.11 1.66
N PHE A 29 -14.22 -39.42 2.80
CA PHE A 29 -13.90 -38.49 3.89
C PHE A 29 -12.42 -38.08 3.90
N GLY A 30 -11.81 -37.92 2.73
CA GLY A 30 -10.51 -37.27 2.62
C GLY A 30 -10.63 -35.80 3.00
N THR A 31 -10.45 -35.46 4.29
CA THR A 31 -10.45 -34.09 4.77
C THR A 31 -9.22 -33.38 4.21
N ARG A 32 -9.38 -32.65 3.11
CA ARG A 32 -8.38 -31.67 2.67
C ARG A 32 -8.41 -30.56 3.72
N ALA A 33 -7.36 -30.44 4.51
CA ALA A 33 -7.17 -29.22 5.30
C ALA A 33 -7.13 -28.05 4.32
N ALA A 34 -7.93 -27.02 4.57
CA ALA A 34 -7.87 -25.81 3.78
C ALA A 34 -6.51 -25.14 4.03
N ASP A 35 -5.77 -24.95 2.94
CA ASP A 35 -4.42 -24.38 2.97
C ASP A 35 -4.51 -22.85 2.90
N TYR A 36 -4.58 -22.25 4.10
CA TYR A 36 -4.64 -20.81 4.31
C TYR A 36 -3.25 -20.15 4.33
N GLU A 37 -2.18 -20.94 4.31
CA GLU A 37 -0.82 -20.42 4.48
C GLU A 37 -0.39 -19.63 3.23
N PRO A 38 0.07 -18.38 3.40
CA PRO A 38 0.70 -17.61 2.34
C PRO A 38 1.97 -18.32 1.85
N ARG A 39 1.98 -18.67 0.57
CA ARG A 39 3.12 -19.26 -0.14
C ARG A 39 3.66 -18.28 -1.18
N ASP A 40 4.91 -18.46 -1.57
CA ASP A 40 5.57 -17.67 -2.60
C ASP A 40 5.46 -16.15 -2.34
N VAL A 41 5.72 -15.74 -1.09
CA VAL A 41 5.70 -14.32 -0.70
C VAL A 41 6.83 -13.58 -1.42
N VAL A 42 6.45 -12.62 -2.26
CA VAL A 42 7.37 -11.81 -3.06
C VAL A 42 7.15 -10.34 -2.76
N VAL A 43 8.24 -9.63 -2.50
CA VAL A 43 8.28 -8.17 -2.41
C VAL A 43 8.84 -7.62 -3.70
N SER A 44 8.08 -6.76 -4.37
CA SER A 44 8.41 -6.20 -5.68
C SER A 44 8.06 -4.71 -5.75
N ASN A 45 8.47 -4.05 -6.84
CA ASN A 45 8.23 -2.62 -7.04
C ASN A 45 8.55 -1.76 -5.81
N ILE A 46 9.74 -1.94 -5.24
CA ILE A 46 10.19 -1.17 -4.08
C ILE A 46 10.53 0.24 -4.57
N GLU A 47 9.77 1.22 -4.12
CA GLU A 47 9.99 2.65 -4.34
C GLU A 47 10.39 3.36 -3.04
N LYS A 48 10.46 4.69 -3.07
CA LYS A 48 10.79 5.50 -1.88
C LYS A 48 9.67 5.53 -0.85
N ASN A 49 8.42 5.40 -1.29
CA ASN A 49 7.23 5.54 -0.45
C ASN A 49 6.18 4.44 -0.72
N SER A 50 6.51 3.44 -1.54
CA SER A 50 5.61 2.36 -1.88
C SER A 50 6.35 1.03 -2.07
N VAL A 51 5.62 -0.07 -1.91
CA VAL A 51 6.07 -1.41 -2.26
C VAL A 51 4.89 -2.29 -2.62
N LYS A 52 5.07 -3.27 -3.51
CA LYS A 52 4.08 -4.29 -3.83
C LYS A 52 4.45 -5.61 -3.15
N ILE A 53 3.51 -6.18 -2.40
CA ILE A 53 3.63 -7.50 -1.76
C ILE A 53 2.63 -8.44 -2.43
N SER A 54 3.11 -9.60 -2.85
CA SER A 54 2.29 -10.63 -3.50
C SER A 54 2.54 -12.00 -2.90
N TRP A 55 1.50 -12.83 -2.82
CA TRP A 55 1.57 -14.22 -2.34
C TRP A 55 0.45 -15.06 -2.93
N ALA A 56 0.46 -16.36 -2.66
CA ALA A 56 -0.58 -17.30 -3.05
C ALA A 56 -1.13 -18.08 -1.86
N THR A 57 -2.40 -18.50 -1.91
CA THR A 57 -3.02 -19.40 -0.93
C THR A 57 -3.72 -20.57 -1.64
N GLY A 58 -3.86 -21.71 -0.94
CA GLY A 58 -4.53 -22.89 -1.51
C GLY A 58 -6.05 -22.75 -1.64
N VAL A 59 -6.64 -21.82 -0.90
CA VAL A 59 -8.09 -21.52 -0.91
C VAL A 59 -8.34 -20.02 -1.08
N ASP A 60 -9.58 -19.64 -1.41
CA ASP A 60 -9.97 -18.23 -1.53
C ASP A 60 -9.94 -17.58 -0.14
N THR A 61 -9.06 -16.60 0.04
CA THR A 61 -8.87 -15.87 1.29
C THR A 61 -8.80 -14.37 1.05
N GLN A 62 -8.82 -13.58 2.11
CA GLN A 62 -8.52 -12.16 2.05
C GLN A 62 -7.50 -11.88 3.15
N GLY A 63 -6.32 -11.39 2.77
CA GLY A 63 -5.26 -11.07 3.70
C GLY A 63 -5.29 -9.63 4.19
N VAL A 64 -4.62 -9.42 5.32
CA VAL A 64 -4.25 -8.12 5.84
C VAL A 64 -2.75 -8.14 6.07
N VAL A 65 -2.01 -7.25 5.42
CA VAL A 65 -0.59 -7.08 5.72
C VAL A 65 -0.47 -6.21 6.97
N GLU A 66 0.09 -6.77 8.03
CA GLU A 66 0.47 -6.04 9.24
C GLU A 66 1.95 -5.67 9.12
N TYR A 67 2.30 -4.40 9.28
CA TYR A 67 3.66 -3.92 9.05
C TYR A 67 4.09 -2.84 10.06
N GLY A 68 5.40 -2.64 10.17
CA GLY A 68 6.01 -1.68 11.10
C GLY A 68 7.50 -1.53 10.87
N THR A 69 8.14 -0.57 11.56
CA THR A 69 9.59 -0.32 11.48
C THR A 69 10.39 -1.14 12.51
N THR A 70 9.71 -1.94 13.32
CA THR A 70 10.32 -2.88 14.26
C THR A 70 9.72 -4.27 14.06
N PRO A 71 10.49 -5.35 14.26
CA PRO A 71 10.01 -6.71 14.04
C PRO A 71 8.93 -7.14 15.06
N THR A 72 8.88 -6.51 16.23
CA THR A 72 7.94 -6.87 17.32
C THR A 72 6.70 -5.98 17.38
N ALA A 73 6.69 -4.84 16.70
CA ALA A 73 5.57 -3.91 16.70
C ALA A 73 5.12 -3.56 15.27
N LEU A 74 4.22 -4.40 14.75
CA LEU A 74 3.58 -4.27 13.44
C LEU A 74 2.24 -3.53 13.58
N ASN A 75 2.32 -2.23 13.87
CA ASN A 75 1.17 -1.43 14.27
C ASN A 75 0.35 -0.86 13.11
N PHE A 76 0.81 -1.04 11.87
CA PHE A 76 0.11 -0.59 10.67
C PHE A 76 -0.55 -1.77 9.96
N PHE A 77 -1.69 -1.52 9.33
CA PHE A 77 -2.51 -2.55 8.70
C PHE A 77 -2.90 -2.11 7.29
N ALA A 78 -2.78 -3.03 6.33
CA ALA A 78 -3.21 -2.82 4.96
C ALA A 78 -4.03 -4.04 4.49
N PRO A 79 -5.37 -3.94 4.51
CA PRO A 79 -6.24 -5.03 4.05
C PRO A 79 -6.25 -5.11 2.53
N GLU A 80 -6.32 -6.32 1.99
CA GLU A 80 -6.58 -6.51 0.57
C GLU A 80 -7.97 -6.04 0.17
N ALA A 81 -8.10 -5.51 -1.03
CA ALA A 81 -9.38 -5.02 -1.53
C ALA A 81 -10.38 -6.15 -1.81
N GLN A 82 -9.90 -7.30 -2.29
CA GLN A 82 -10.72 -8.41 -2.76
C GLN A 82 -10.15 -9.74 -2.24
N LYS A 83 -11.02 -10.75 -2.12
CA LYS A 83 -10.60 -12.11 -1.80
C LYS A 83 -10.16 -12.87 -3.05
N GLY A 84 -9.22 -13.79 -2.91
CA GLY A 84 -8.74 -14.63 -4.00
C GLY A 84 -7.75 -15.72 -3.55
N ARG A 85 -7.13 -16.39 -4.51
CA ARG A 85 -5.98 -17.29 -4.28
C ARG A 85 -4.65 -16.68 -4.65
N SER A 86 -4.69 -15.66 -5.51
CA SER A 86 -3.54 -14.87 -5.94
C SER A 86 -3.73 -13.48 -5.36
N HIS A 87 -2.76 -13.07 -4.55
CA HIS A 87 -2.85 -11.90 -3.71
C HIS A 87 -1.82 -10.88 -4.15
N SER A 88 -2.20 -9.61 -4.11
CA SER A 88 -1.32 -8.51 -4.48
C SER A 88 -1.81 -7.23 -3.80
N LEU A 89 -0.96 -6.68 -2.94
CA LEU A 89 -1.24 -5.49 -2.16
C LEU A 89 -0.12 -4.46 -2.35
N ASP A 90 -0.52 -3.24 -2.68
CA ASP A 90 0.39 -2.08 -2.72
C ASP A 90 0.37 -1.37 -1.36
N LEU A 91 1.49 -1.42 -0.64
CA LEU A 91 1.75 -0.57 0.52
C LEU A 91 2.21 0.80 0.04
N THR A 92 1.63 1.86 0.57
CA THR A 92 1.92 3.25 0.19
C THR A 92 2.17 4.09 1.43
N LEU A 93 2.52 5.38 1.23
CA LEU A 93 2.81 6.33 2.31
C LEU A 93 3.96 5.91 3.24
N LEU A 94 4.90 5.14 2.72
CA LEU A 94 6.08 4.69 3.45
C LEU A 94 7.14 5.81 3.51
N SER A 95 7.97 5.76 4.56
CA SER A 95 9.12 6.66 4.67
C SER A 95 10.26 6.16 3.77
N PRO A 96 10.98 7.06 3.07
CA PRO A 96 12.17 6.69 2.30
C PRO A 96 13.31 6.19 3.18
N SER A 97 14.24 5.43 2.59
CA SER A 97 15.41 4.84 3.28
C SER A 97 15.07 4.12 4.60
N SER A 98 13.90 3.50 4.68
CA SER A 98 13.38 2.92 5.93
C SER A 98 13.14 1.43 5.76
N THR A 99 13.62 0.65 6.73
CA THR A 99 13.35 -0.79 6.80
C THR A 99 12.02 -1.04 7.48
N TYR A 100 11.20 -1.85 6.84
CA TYR A 100 9.91 -2.29 7.33
C TYR A 100 9.89 -3.80 7.45
N TYR A 101 9.20 -4.26 8.48
CA TYR A 101 8.89 -5.64 8.77
C TYR A 101 7.40 -5.86 8.52
N PHE A 102 7.02 -7.04 8.05
CA PHE A 102 5.63 -7.37 7.84
C PHE A 102 5.32 -8.85 8.03
N GLN A 103 4.05 -9.10 8.30
CA GLN A 103 3.45 -10.44 8.33
C GLN A 103 2.08 -10.37 7.67
N VAL A 104 1.53 -11.52 7.27
CA VAL A 104 0.23 -11.61 6.62
C VAL A 104 -0.75 -12.22 7.60
N ARG A 105 -1.83 -11.51 7.91
CA ARG A 105 -2.94 -12.03 8.71
C ARG A 105 -4.09 -12.45 7.81
N ILE A 106 -4.56 -13.68 7.95
CA ILE A 106 -5.75 -14.20 7.27
C ILE A 106 -6.73 -14.67 8.36
N GLY A 107 -7.85 -13.96 8.48
CA GLY A 107 -8.76 -14.15 9.62
C GLY A 107 -8.08 -13.82 10.94
N ASP A 108 -8.06 -14.80 11.85
CA ASP A 108 -7.43 -14.71 13.18
C ASP A 108 -5.99 -15.25 13.21
N GLN A 109 -5.52 -15.84 12.12
CA GLN A 109 -4.19 -16.44 12.03
C GLN A 109 -3.19 -15.48 11.40
N LYS A 110 -1.99 -15.45 11.97
CA LYS A 110 -0.85 -14.65 11.51
C LYS A 110 0.20 -15.57 10.94
N TYR A 111 0.69 -15.22 9.76
CA TYR A 111 1.70 -15.97 9.03
C TYR A 111 2.91 -15.07 8.83
N ASP A 112 4.08 -15.62 9.08
CA ASP A 112 5.38 -14.97 8.96
C ASP A 112 6.36 -15.88 8.18
N ASN A 113 7.63 -15.50 8.11
CA ASN A 113 8.67 -16.26 7.42
C ASN A 113 9.30 -17.34 8.34
N GLY A 114 8.48 -18.16 9.00
CA GLY A 114 8.93 -19.25 9.86
C GLY A 114 9.42 -18.78 11.24
N GLY A 115 8.64 -17.92 11.89
CA GLY A 115 8.92 -17.34 13.22
C GLY A 115 9.60 -15.96 13.18
N VAL A 116 9.85 -15.42 11.98
CA VAL A 116 10.43 -14.08 11.78
C VAL A 116 9.60 -13.33 10.74
N PRO A 117 9.22 -12.05 10.94
CA PRO A 117 8.55 -11.26 9.92
C PRO A 117 9.38 -11.13 8.65
N TRP A 118 8.72 -11.05 7.49
CA TRP A 118 9.39 -10.63 6.25
C TRP A 118 9.87 -9.19 6.37
N THR A 119 10.86 -8.81 5.58
CA THR A 119 11.46 -7.48 5.63
C THR A 119 11.69 -6.90 4.24
N PHE A 120 11.61 -5.58 4.13
CA PHE A 120 12.03 -4.83 2.96
C PHE A 120 12.54 -3.44 3.36
N THR A 121 13.33 -2.80 2.49
CA THR A 121 13.84 -1.44 2.72
C THR A 121 13.44 -0.56 1.55
N THR A 122 12.74 0.54 1.83
CA THR A 122 12.35 1.51 0.80
C THR A 122 13.56 2.18 0.18
N LYS A 123 13.43 2.62 -1.08
CA LYS A 123 14.48 3.39 -1.75
C LYS A 123 14.69 4.73 -1.05
N GLY A 124 15.87 5.30 -1.24
CA GLY A 124 16.16 6.63 -0.70
C GLY A 124 15.29 7.71 -1.33
N ALA A 125 15.09 8.80 -0.58
CA ALA A 125 14.56 10.01 -1.16
C ALA A 125 15.58 10.51 -2.20
N GLU A 126 15.19 10.53 -3.47
CA GLU A 126 15.93 11.29 -4.46
C GLU A 126 15.97 12.73 -3.95
N LYS A 127 17.15 13.17 -3.49
CA LYS A 127 17.40 14.58 -3.25
C LYS A 127 17.19 15.22 -4.60
N SER A 128 16.19 16.12 -4.69
CA SER A 128 16.08 17.03 -5.81
C SER A 128 17.39 17.82 -5.87
N MET A 129 18.34 17.33 -6.65
CA MET A 129 19.47 18.13 -7.07
C MET A 129 18.85 19.20 -7.93
N THR A 130 18.75 20.41 -7.39
CA THR A 130 18.80 21.62 -8.19
C THR A 130 20.01 21.48 -9.10
N VAL A 131 19.77 20.99 -10.32
CA VAL A 131 20.73 21.09 -11.41
C VAL A 131 21.15 22.56 -11.45
N PRO A 132 22.44 22.92 -11.32
CA PRO A 132 22.83 24.29 -11.59
C PRO A 132 22.39 24.60 -13.02
N THR A 133 21.49 25.58 -13.17
CA THR A 133 21.14 26.16 -14.46
C THR A 133 22.42 26.71 -15.08
N LEU A 134 23.11 25.89 -15.87
CA LEU A 134 24.09 26.38 -16.82
C LEU A 134 23.29 27.14 -17.87
N SER A 135 23.46 28.45 -17.86
CA SER A 135 22.94 29.38 -18.86
C SER A 135 23.10 28.80 -20.27
N PRO A 136 22.05 28.83 -21.13
CA PRO A 136 22.17 28.25 -22.46
C PRO A 136 23.10 29.12 -23.33
N THR A 137 24.30 28.63 -23.61
CA THR A 137 25.06 29.06 -24.79
C THR A 137 24.40 28.46 -26.03
N SER A 138 23.82 29.34 -26.83
CA SER A 138 23.31 29.10 -28.18
C SER A 138 24.30 28.29 -29.03
N SER A 139 23.85 27.16 -29.61
CA SER A 139 24.16 26.74 -31.00
C SER A 139 23.41 25.47 -31.42
N ALA A 140 22.55 25.65 -32.43
CA ALA A 140 22.23 24.78 -33.57
C ALA A 140 21.76 23.30 -33.41
N SER A 141 20.44 23.14 -33.63
CA SER A 141 19.81 22.30 -34.66
C SER A 141 20.11 20.79 -34.74
N THR A 142 19.16 19.99 -34.23
CA THR A 142 18.55 18.89 -35.00
C THR A 142 17.07 18.77 -34.66
N GLN A 143 16.27 18.86 -35.72
CA GLN A 143 14.84 18.59 -35.86
C GLN A 143 14.27 17.46 -34.97
N PRO A 144 13.16 17.73 -34.26
CA PRO A 144 12.17 16.69 -33.93
C PRO A 144 10.78 16.99 -34.52
N THR A 145 10.19 15.90 -35.00
CA THR A 145 8.81 15.66 -35.48
C THR A 145 7.72 16.31 -34.61
N PRO A 146 6.61 16.81 -35.19
CA PRO A 146 5.58 17.53 -34.44
C PRO A 146 4.79 16.59 -33.52
N ILE A 147 4.95 16.75 -32.21
CA ILE A 147 3.99 16.26 -31.22
C ILE A 147 3.09 17.45 -30.89
N GLN A 148 1.79 17.33 -31.21
CA GLN A 148 0.78 18.34 -30.92
C GLN A 148 0.66 18.51 -29.40
N LYS A 149 1.25 19.61 -28.90
CA LYS A 149 0.94 20.17 -27.60
C LYS A 149 -0.44 20.84 -27.71
N LEU A 150 -1.40 20.41 -26.89
CA LEU A 150 -2.64 21.16 -26.71
C LEU A 150 -2.28 22.54 -26.14
N GLN A 151 -2.24 23.56 -27.00
CA GLN A 151 -2.06 24.95 -26.61
C GLN A 151 -3.42 25.45 -26.10
N ILE A 152 -3.53 25.60 -24.77
CA ILE A 152 -4.58 26.43 -24.19
C ILE A 152 -4.04 27.86 -24.30
N ASP A 153 -4.59 28.61 -25.24
CA ASP A 153 -4.27 30.01 -25.48
C ASP A 153 -4.29 30.79 -24.16
N THR A 154 -3.16 31.42 -23.89
CA THR A 154 -2.99 32.37 -22.80
C THR A 154 -3.79 33.62 -23.17
N GLY A 155 -5.08 33.58 -22.90
CA GLY A 155 -5.97 34.72 -22.99
C GLY A 155 -5.67 35.69 -21.85
N ALA A 156 -5.09 36.84 -22.23
CA ALA A 156 -5.18 38.15 -21.59
C ALA A 156 -5.14 38.19 -20.04
N GLY A 157 -4.03 38.66 -19.48
CA GLY A 157 -3.91 38.96 -18.05
C GLY A 157 -5.11 39.77 -17.54
N CYS A 158 -5.72 39.30 -16.46
CA CYS A 158 -6.83 40.00 -15.84
C CYS A 158 -6.35 41.29 -15.16
N THR A 159 -6.97 42.41 -15.50
CA THR A 159 -6.75 43.72 -14.87
C THR A 159 -7.48 43.87 -13.53
N GLU A 160 -8.03 42.78 -13.00
CA GLU A 160 -8.88 42.79 -11.80
C GLU A 160 -8.04 42.45 -10.56
N THR A 161 -8.09 43.32 -9.55
CA THR A 161 -7.25 43.19 -8.34
C THR A 161 -7.96 42.46 -7.19
N ASP A 162 -9.28 42.23 -7.33
CA ASP A 162 -10.13 41.69 -6.27
C ASP A 162 -10.38 40.18 -6.47
N CYS A 163 -9.96 39.37 -5.49
CA CYS A 163 -9.93 37.92 -5.60
C CYS A 163 -11.32 37.32 -5.85
N ASP A 164 -12.36 37.89 -5.25
CA ASP A 164 -13.73 37.39 -5.40
C ASP A 164 -14.28 37.62 -6.81
N LYS A 165 -13.89 38.74 -7.44
CA LYS A 165 -14.24 39.04 -8.83
C LYS A 165 -13.46 38.18 -9.82
N ILE A 166 -12.22 37.83 -9.51
CA ILE A 166 -11.41 36.91 -10.33
C ILE A 166 -12.04 35.52 -10.36
N LYS A 167 -12.61 35.04 -9.24
CA LYS A 167 -13.27 33.73 -9.14
C LYS A 167 -14.44 33.58 -10.11
N GLU A 168 -15.27 34.61 -10.27
CA GLU A 168 -16.42 34.59 -11.18
C GLU A 168 -16.02 34.65 -12.66
N LYS A 169 -14.80 35.14 -12.95
CA LYS A 169 -14.28 35.37 -14.31
C LYS A 169 -13.30 34.29 -14.78
N LEU A 170 -13.14 33.20 -14.03
CA LEU A 170 -12.30 32.07 -14.40
C LEU A 170 -12.74 31.48 -15.75
N GLY A 171 -11.80 31.42 -16.70
CA GLY A 171 -12.05 30.93 -18.07
C GLY A 171 -12.71 31.94 -19.02
N LYS A 172 -13.05 33.16 -18.54
CA LYS A 172 -13.48 34.32 -19.36
C LYS A 172 -12.42 35.43 -19.32
N GLY A 173 -11.17 35.05 -19.53
CA GLY A 173 -10.00 35.94 -19.47
C GLY A 173 -9.15 35.78 -18.20
N CYS A 174 -9.70 35.34 -17.06
CA CYS A 174 -8.88 35.10 -15.86
C CYS A 174 -8.46 33.63 -15.76
N SER A 175 -7.20 33.41 -15.40
CA SER A 175 -6.68 32.07 -15.12
C SER A 175 -6.85 31.69 -13.66
N THR A 176 -6.89 30.39 -13.37
CA THR A 176 -6.86 29.89 -11.99
C THR A 176 -5.58 30.29 -11.27
N GLN A 177 -4.49 30.50 -12.01
CA GLN A 177 -3.20 30.94 -11.46
C GLN A 177 -3.26 32.35 -10.85
N ASP A 178 -4.08 33.24 -11.40
CA ASP A 178 -4.24 34.61 -10.89
C ASP A 178 -5.05 34.65 -9.60
N TYR A 179 -6.08 33.79 -9.49
CA TYR A 179 -6.87 33.65 -8.27
C TYR A 179 -6.02 33.15 -7.09
N PHE A 180 -5.19 32.12 -7.29
CA PHE A 180 -4.30 31.60 -6.24
C PHE A 180 -3.28 32.64 -5.77
N LYS A 181 -2.72 33.45 -6.68
CA LYS A 181 -1.82 34.54 -6.31
C LYS A 181 -2.51 35.64 -5.51
N CYS A 182 -3.76 35.95 -5.82
CA CYS A 182 -4.54 36.95 -5.09
C CYS A 182 -4.82 36.52 -3.64
N LEU A 183 -5.23 35.26 -3.44
CA LEU A 183 -5.49 34.69 -2.11
C LEU A 183 -4.26 34.68 -1.20
N MET A 184 -3.07 34.44 -1.75
CA MET A 184 -1.81 34.48 -0.98
C MET A 184 -1.51 35.88 -0.43
N LYS A 185 -1.98 36.95 -1.10
CA LYS A 185 -1.72 38.34 -0.68
C LYS A 185 -2.64 38.79 0.47
N THR A 186 -3.78 38.14 0.67
CA THR A 186 -4.79 38.53 1.68
C THR A 186 -4.72 37.70 2.96
N THR A 187 -3.66 36.93 3.21
CA THR A 187 -3.46 36.24 4.50
C THR A 187 -2.75 37.17 5.48
N PRO A 188 -3.44 37.81 6.46
CA PRO A 188 -2.76 38.55 7.52
C PRO A 188 -2.06 37.59 8.47
N THR A 189 -0.77 37.84 8.67
CA THR A 189 0.07 37.30 9.74
C THR A 189 -0.63 37.40 11.11
N PRO A 190 -0.75 36.32 11.89
CA PRO A 190 -1.16 36.44 13.29
C PRO A 190 -0.06 37.16 14.08
N SER A 191 -0.40 38.35 14.59
CA SER A 191 0.40 39.18 15.48
C SER A 191 0.66 38.45 16.80
N SER A 192 1.91 38.04 17.04
CA SER A 192 2.40 37.65 18.36
C SER A 192 3.11 38.86 18.98
N SER A 193 2.38 39.58 19.84
CA SER A 193 2.91 40.63 20.69
C SER A 193 3.10 40.09 22.11
N ALA A 194 4.34 39.80 22.47
CA ALA A 194 4.76 39.63 23.87
C ALA A 194 5.81 40.72 24.16
N GLU A 195 5.39 41.72 24.92
CA GLU A 195 6.17 42.89 25.31
C GLU A 195 6.49 42.86 26.81
N ALA A 196 7.74 43.26 27.09
CA ALA A 196 8.28 43.87 28.32
C ALA A 196 8.42 43.08 29.64
N THR A 197 9.70 42.81 29.94
CA THR A 197 10.37 42.82 31.26
C THR A 197 10.02 44.06 32.11
N PRO A 198 9.97 43.94 33.44
CA PRO A 198 10.69 44.92 34.27
C PRO A 198 11.52 44.35 35.45
N THR A 199 12.76 44.83 35.51
CA THR A 199 13.65 45.29 36.61
C THR A 199 13.58 44.68 38.03
N PRO A 200 14.74 44.41 38.68
CA PRO A 200 14.81 43.96 40.08
C PRO A 200 14.72 45.13 41.08
N THR A 201 14.16 44.89 42.27
CA THR A 201 14.21 45.82 43.41
C THR A 201 14.84 45.14 44.62
N THR A 202 15.83 45.84 45.17
CA THR A 202 16.65 45.52 46.35
C THR A 202 15.95 45.95 47.64
N GLY A 203 16.10 45.17 48.72
CA GLY A 203 16.25 45.71 50.08
C GLY A 203 15.13 45.43 51.09
N ALA A 204 15.36 44.48 52.00
CA ALA A 204 15.44 44.67 53.46
C ALA A 204 15.80 43.32 54.13
#